data_AF-A0A374NHA1-F1
#
_entry.id   AF-A0A374NHA1-F1
#
_cell.length_a   1.000
_cell.length_b   1.000
_cell.length_c   1.000
_cell.angle_alpha   90.00
_cell.angle_beta   90.00
_cell.angle_gamma   90.00
#
_symmetry.space_group_name_H-M   'P 1'
#
loop_
_entity.id
_entity.type
_entity.pdbx_description
1 polymer ?
#
loop_
_entity_poly.entity_id
_entity_poly.type
_entity_poly.pdbx_seq_one_letter_code
_entity_poly.pdbx_strand_id
1 'polypeptide(L)'
;MEWKEKENNTWRKNKKVQGIAGLTQKAVGERLGFSIGTQDSRIRKYEKDMMAPKEDIRIKIAEAVLIVLIIGVVAIRFFIIRSKPAYLKKLPKAVYDEETMQKKNRNRKRAMRV
;
A
#
# COMPACT_ATOMS: atom_id res chain seq x y z
N MET A 1 8.09 28.99 -11.59
CA MET A 1 8.17 28.54 -10.18
C MET A 1 7.38 27.27 -9.92
N GLU A 2 6.24 27.06 -10.59
CA GLU A 2 5.34 25.89 -10.45
C GLU A 2 6.00 24.50 -10.60
N TRP A 3 6.97 24.35 -11.50
CA TRP A 3 7.64 23.06 -11.77
C TRP A 3 8.43 22.53 -10.57
N LYS A 4 9.13 23.41 -9.84
CA LYS A 4 9.88 23.02 -8.64
C LYS A 4 8.99 22.59 -7.48
N GLU A 5 7.76 23.09 -7.45
CA GLU A 5 6.78 22.79 -6.40
C GLU A 5 6.10 21.42 -6.62
N LYS A 6 5.79 21.08 -7.86
CA LYS A 6 5.33 19.72 -8.23
C LYS A 6 6.36 18.64 -7.87
N GLU A 7 7.64 18.88 -8.17
CA GLU A 7 8.73 17.94 -7.87
C GLU A 7 8.92 17.71 -6.36
N ASN A 8 8.79 18.75 -5.55
CA ASN A 8 8.94 18.65 -4.09
C ASN A 8 7.79 17.86 -3.45
N ASN A 9 6.58 17.98 -3.99
CA ASN A 9 5.43 17.17 -3.56
C ASN A 9 5.63 15.67 -3.83
N THR A 10 6.28 15.28 -4.93
CA THR A 10 6.60 13.88 -5.25
C THR A 10 7.57 13.28 -4.23
N TRP A 11 8.62 14.03 -3.86
CA TRP A 11 9.54 13.64 -2.79
C TRP A 11 8.83 13.42 -1.45
N ARG A 12 7.99 14.39 -1.04
CA ARG A 12 7.22 14.28 0.22
C ARG A 12 6.31 13.06 0.26
N LYS A 13 5.67 12.73 -0.87
CA LYS A 13 4.85 11.51 -0.99
C LYS A 13 5.70 10.25 -0.87
N ASN A 14 6.82 10.17 -1.59
CA ASN A 14 7.72 9.00 -1.54
C ASN A 14 8.35 8.82 -0.16
N LYS A 15 8.69 9.90 0.54
CA LYS A 15 9.18 9.88 1.94
C LYS A 15 8.16 9.21 2.87
N LYS A 16 6.87 9.56 2.76
CA LYS A 16 5.82 8.90 3.55
C LYS A 16 5.76 7.40 3.27
N VAL A 17 5.89 7.00 2.01
CA VAL A 17 5.89 5.58 1.61
C VAL A 17 7.13 4.86 2.14
N GLN A 18 8.31 5.48 2.12
CA GLN A 18 9.53 4.92 2.72
C GLN A 18 9.38 4.69 4.23
N GLY A 19 8.79 5.64 4.96
CA GLY A 19 8.50 5.50 6.38
C GLY A 19 7.51 4.35 6.66
N ILE A 20 6.48 4.20 5.82
CA ILE A 20 5.52 3.09 5.90
C ILE A 20 6.20 1.74 5.64
N ALA A 21 7.17 1.70 4.72
CA ALA A 21 7.92 0.49 4.38
C ALA A 21 9.00 0.10 5.40
N GLY A 22 9.22 0.89 6.47
CA GLY A 22 10.21 0.60 7.51
C GLY A 22 11.67 0.61 7.04
N LEU A 23 11.96 1.27 5.91
CA LEU A 23 13.31 1.32 5.35
C LEU A 23 14.21 2.25 6.18
N THR A 24 15.38 1.77 6.60
CA THR A 24 16.37 2.60 7.30
C THR A 24 17.07 3.56 6.34
N GLN A 25 17.52 4.72 6.83
CA GLN A 25 18.25 5.70 6.03
C GLN A 25 19.46 5.07 5.32
N LYS A 26 20.14 4.14 5.99
CA LYS A 26 21.27 3.37 5.46
C LYS A 26 20.86 2.49 4.27
N ALA A 27 19.79 1.72 4.43
CA ALA A 27 19.28 0.84 3.38
C ALA A 27 18.79 1.63 2.15
N VAL A 28 18.18 2.80 2.36
CA VAL A 28 17.81 3.70 1.27
C VAL A 28 19.07 4.23 0.58
N GLY A 29 20.04 4.76 1.33
CA GLY A 29 21.29 5.26 0.77
C GLY A 29 22.08 4.21 -0.01
N GLU A 30 22.12 2.98 0.48
CA GLU A 30 22.76 1.84 -0.17
C GLU A 30 22.09 1.50 -1.51
N ARG A 31 20.74 1.42 -1.54
CA ARG A 31 19.98 1.19 -2.79
C ARG A 31 20.14 2.31 -3.81
N LEU A 32 20.43 3.53 -3.36
CA LEU A 32 20.69 4.66 -4.25
C LEU A 32 22.14 4.71 -4.75
N GLY A 33 23.01 3.82 -4.26
CA GLY A 33 24.42 3.76 -4.61
C GLY A 33 25.26 4.87 -3.97
N PHE A 34 24.84 5.42 -2.83
CA PHE A 34 25.69 6.35 -2.08
C PHE A 34 26.84 5.60 -1.40
N SER A 35 27.97 6.28 -1.21
CA SER A 35 29.10 5.73 -0.45
C SER A 35 28.71 5.53 1.01
N ILE A 36 29.12 4.41 1.62
CA ILE A 36 28.79 3.96 2.98
C ILE A 36 28.96 5.09 4.03
N GLY A 37 30.00 5.91 3.91
CA GLY A 37 30.25 7.02 4.85
C GLY A 37 29.31 8.24 4.70
N THR A 38 28.49 8.29 3.64
CA THR A 38 27.64 9.44 3.30
C THR A 38 26.16 9.10 3.11
N GLN A 39 25.80 7.82 3.16
CA GLN A 39 24.44 7.32 2.95
C GLN A 39 23.44 7.98 3.90
N ASP A 40 23.63 7.82 5.21
CA ASP A 40 22.71 8.33 6.23
C ASP A 40 22.61 9.86 6.21
N SER A 41 23.74 10.55 6.08
CA SER A 41 23.77 12.01 6.15
C SER A 41 23.06 12.66 4.96
N ARG A 42 23.16 12.09 3.75
CA ARG A 42 22.46 12.57 2.56
C ARG A 42 20.95 12.35 2.66
N ILE A 43 20.53 11.16 3.08
CA ILE A 43 19.10 10.86 3.26
C ILE A 43 18.48 11.74 4.34
N ARG A 44 19.16 11.91 5.49
CA ARG A 44 18.72 12.79 6.57
C ARG A 44 18.57 14.25 6.13
N LYS A 45 19.44 14.74 5.23
CA LYS A 45 19.33 16.08 4.64
C LYS A 45 18.10 16.22 3.75
N TYR A 46 17.81 15.19 2.93
CA TYR A 46 16.60 15.16 2.11
C TYR A 46 15.33 15.10 2.97
N GLU A 47 15.34 14.33 4.05
CA GLU A 47 14.19 14.20 4.94
C GLU A 47 13.88 15.47 5.72
N LYS A 48 14.91 16.26 6.08
CA LYS A 48 14.74 17.52 6.80
C LYS A 48 14.48 18.73 5.89
N ASP A 49 14.24 18.49 4.59
CA ASP A 49 14.11 19.54 3.57
C ASP A 49 15.32 20.51 3.53
N MET A 50 16.47 20.13 4.10
CA MET A 50 17.70 20.95 4.12
C MET A 50 18.44 20.90 2.77
N MET A 51 18.12 19.89 1.95
CA MET A 51 18.65 19.72 0.61
C MET A 51 17.58 19.03 -0.24
N ALA A 52 17.36 19.50 -1.46
CA ALA A 52 16.52 18.78 -2.41
C ALA A 52 17.34 17.69 -3.11
N PRO A 53 16.83 16.45 -3.22
CA PRO A 53 17.47 15.43 -4.04
C PRO A 53 17.41 15.84 -5.52
N LYS A 54 18.50 15.56 -6.24
CA LYS A 54 18.57 15.76 -7.70
C LYS A 54 17.65 14.78 -8.43
N GLU A 55 17.31 15.08 -9.68
CA GLU A 55 16.34 14.32 -10.48
C GLU A 55 16.68 12.84 -10.62
N ASP A 56 17.94 12.54 -10.91
CA ASP A 56 18.49 11.18 -11.01
C ASP A 56 18.32 10.38 -9.72
N ILE A 57 18.54 11.03 -8.57
CA ILE A 57 18.35 10.43 -7.25
C ILE A 57 16.86 10.23 -6.95
N ARG A 58 16.00 11.16 -7.36
CA ARG A 58 14.54 11.08 -7.19
C ARG A 58 13.94 9.89 -7.93
N ILE A 59 14.37 9.67 -9.18
CA ILE A 59 13.94 8.53 -10.00
C ILE A 59 14.36 7.21 -9.32
N LYS A 60 15.63 7.09 -8.91
CA LYS A 60 16.13 5.90 -8.19
C LYS A 60 15.38 5.63 -6.89
N ILE A 61 15.00 6.68 -6.15
CA ILE A 61 14.17 6.56 -4.94
C ILE A 61 12.78 6.01 -5.28
N ALA A 62 12.14 6.56 -6.31
CA ALA A 62 10.82 6.11 -6.74
C ALA A 62 10.85 4.64 -7.20
N GLU A 63 11.87 4.26 -7.98
CA GLU A 63 12.10 2.88 -8.41
C GLU A 63 12.30 1.93 -7.22
N ALA A 64 13.16 2.30 -6.26
CA ALA A 64 13.41 1.48 -5.08
C ALA A 64 12.14 1.23 -4.26
N VAL A 65 11.29 2.26 -4.10
CA VAL A 65 10.00 2.14 -3.40
C VAL A 65 9.01 1.28 -4.19
N LEU A 66 8.93 1.48 -5.51
CA LEU A 66 8.04 0.73 -6.39
C LEU A 66 8.37 -0.76 -6.38
N ILE A 67 9.66 -1.12 -6.43
CA ILE A 67 10.12 -2.52 -6.37
C ILE A 67 9.66 -3.19 -5.06
N VAL A 68 9.81 -2.51 -3.91
CA VAL A 68 9.38 -3.05 -2.61
C VAL A 68 7.87 -3.27 -2.57
N LEU A 69 7.09 -2.33 -3.10
CA LEU A 69 5.64 -2.47 -3.19
C LEU A 69 5.22 -3.64 -4.09
N ILE A 70 5.85 -3.79 -5.25
CA ILE A 70 5.57 -4.91 -6.17
C ILE A 70 5.87 -6.25 -5.51
N ILE A 71 7.04 -6.39 -4.87
CA ILE A 71 7.41 -7.62 -4.15
C ILE A 71 6.39 -7.92 -3.05
N GLY A 72 5.98 -6.91 -2.27
CA GLY A 72 4.96 -7.08 -1.23
C GLY A 72 3.62 -7.55 -1.80
N VAL A 73 3.13 -6.95 -2.88
CA VAL A 73 1.87 -7.34 -3.54
C VAL A 73 1.96 -8.76 -4.11
N VAL A 74 3.07 -9.12 -4.76
CA VAL A 74 3.31 -10.47 -5.30
C VAL A 74 3.38 -11.49 -4.16
N ALA A 75 4.08 -11.18 -3.07
CA ALA A 75 4.16 -12.05 -1.89
C ALA A 75 2.79 -12.25 -1.23
N ILE A 76 1.97 -11.19 -1.11
CA ILE A 76 0.60 -11.27 -0.59
C ILE A 76 -0.27 -12.14 -1.50
N ARG A 77 -0.24 -11.93 -2.82
CA ARG A 77 -1.02 -12.76 -3.76
C ARG A 77 -0.57 -14.20 -3.75
N PHE A 78 0.73 -14.45 -3.74
CA PHE A 78 1.30 -15.79 -3.61
C PHE A 78 0.84 -16.45 -2.31
N PHE A 79 0.88 -15.73 -1.19
CA PHE A 79 0.42 -16.21 0.10
C PHE A 79 -1.09 -16.53 0.11
N ILE A 80 -1.94 -15.69 -0.49
CA ILE A 80 -3.38 -15.94 -0.58
C ILE A 80 -3.68 -17.18 -1.43
N ILE A 81 -3.01 -17.32 -2.60
CA ILE A 81 -3.19 -18.47 -3.50
C ILE A 81 -2.69 -19.77 -2.84
N ARG A 82 -1.51 -19.71 -2.21
CA ARG A 82 -0.83 -20.87 -1.60
C ARG A 82 -1.51 -21.34 -0.32
N SER A 83 -2.02 -20.41 0.50
CA SER A 83 -2.48 -20.73 1.86
C SER A 83 -3.74 -21.60 1.92
N LYS A 84 -4.41 -21.90 0.79
CA LYS A 84 -5.75 -22.52 0.72
C LYS A 84 -6.77 -21.71 1.53
N PRO A 85 -7.99 -21.50 1.03
CA PRO A 85 -8.88 -20.55 1.65
C PRO A 85 -9.64 -21.19 2.81
N ALA A 86 -8.97 -21.38 3.95
CA ALA A 86 -9.64 -21.71 5.21
C ALA A 86 -10.66 -20.60 5.60
N TYR A 87 -10.48 -19.40 5.06
CA TYR A 87 -11.37 -18.25 5.16
C TYR A 87 -12.56 -18.28 4.17
N LEU A 88 -12.48 -18.97 3.01
CA LEU A 88 -13.67 -19.15 2.15
C LEU A 88 -14.62 -20.22 2.69
N LYS A 89 -14.17 -21.13 3.56
CA LYS A 89 -15.06 -22.10 4.26
C LYS A 89 -15.95 -21.44 5.32
N LYS A 90 -15.58 -20.25 5.80
CA LYS A 90 -16.30 -19.49 6.83
C LYS A 90 -17.05 -18.28 6.29
N LEU A 91 -17.04 -18.04 4.97
CA LEU A 91 -18.08 -17.20 4.40
C LEU A 91 -19.38 -17.97 4.61
N PRO A 92 -20.36 -17.43 5.36
CA PRO A 92 -21.69 -17.95 5.20
C PRO A 92 -21.95 -17.88 3.69
N LYS A 93 -22.20 -19.02 3.05
CA LYS A 93 -22.93 -18.98 1.79
C LYS A 93 -24.09 -18.05 2.12
N ALA A 94 -24.22 -16.93 1.42
CA ALA A 94 -25.45 -16.18 1.45
C ALA A 94 -26.47 -17.15 0.85
N VAL A 95 -26.97 -18.03 1.70
CA VAL A 95 -28.10 -18.88 1.46
C VAL A 95 -29.24 -17.88 1.52
N TYR A 96 -29.42 -17.18 0.41
CA TYR A 96 -30.70 -16.69 0.00
C TYR A 96 -31.58 -17.93 -0.19
N ASP A 97 -31.99 -18.55 0.92
CA ASP A 97 -33.05 -19.54 0.87
C ASP A 97 -34.30 -18.76 0.49
N GLU A 98 -34.61 -18.78 -0.82
CA GLU A 98 -35.85 -18.25 -1.38
C GLU A 98 -37.06 -18.64 -0.52
N GLU A 99 -37.06 -19.84 0.04
CA GLU A 99 -38.12 -20.34 0.91
C GLU A 99 -38.30 -19.49 2.19
N THR A 100 -37.21 -19.03 2.81
CA THR A 100 -37.28 -18.20 4.03
C THR A 100 -37.80 -16.79 3.73
N MET A 101 -37.40 -16.23 2.58
CA MET A 101 -37.89 -14.93 2.10
C MET A 101 -39.36 -15.01 1.68
N GLN A 102 -39.77 -16.07 0.97
CA GLN A 102 -41.16 -16.32 0.59
C GLN A 102 -42.06 -16.53 1.81
N LYS A 103 -41.59 -17.23 2.85
CA LYS A 103 -42.33 -17.42 4.10
C LYS A 103 -42.49 -16.11 4.88
N LYS A 104 -41.41 -15.31 4.98
CA LYS A 104 -41.45 -13.97 5.59
C LYS A 104 -42.39 -13.02 4.85
N ASN A 105 -42.41 -13.08 3.52
CA ASN A 105 -43.26 -12.23 2.69
C ASN A 105 -44.74 -12.67 2.73
N ARG A 106 -45.02 -13.98 2.78
CA ARG A 106 -46.37 -14.52 3.01
C ARG A 106 -46.94 -14.09 4.37
N ASN A 107 -46.14 -14.15 5.43
CA ASN A 107 -46.59 -13.75 6.77
C ASN A 107 -46.83 -12.23 6.86
N ARG A 108 -46.01 -11.40 6.23
CA ARG A 108 -46.26 -9.95 6.12
C ARG A 108 -47.56 -9.64 5.35
N LYS A 109 -47.82 -10.32 4.24
CA LYS A 109 -49.08 -10.17 3.47
C LYS A 109 -50.32 -10.68 4.21
N ARG A 110 -50.17 -11.54 5.22
CA ARG A 110 -51.27 -11.97 6.10
C ARG A 110 -51.50 -10.97 7.23
N ALA A 111 -50.44 -10.42 7.83
CA ALA A 111 -50.53 -9.41 8.88
C ALA A 111 -51.11 -8.07 8.41
N MET A 112 -50.97 -7.72 7.12
CA MET A 112 -51.60 -6.53 6.53
C MET A 112 -53.06 -6.75 6.10
N ARG A 113 -53.60 -7.96 6.27
CA ARG A 113 -54.98 -8.34 5.87
C ARG A 113 -55.91 -8.54 7.08
N VAL A 114 -55.45 -8.23 8.28
CA VAL A 114 -56.20 -8.17 9.54
C VAL A 114 -56.34 -6.70 9.91
#